data_AF-A0A561VIP7-F1
#
_entry.id   AF-A0A561VIP7-F1
#
_cell.length_a   1.000
_cell.length_b   1.000
_cell.length_c   1.000
_cell.angle_alpha   90.00
_cell.angle_beta   90.00
_cell.angle_gamma   90.00
#
_symmetry.space_group_name_H-M   'P 1'
#
loop_
_entity.id
_entity.type
_entity.pdbx_description
1 polymer ?
#
loop_
_entity_poly.entity_id
_entity_poly.type
_entity_poly.pdbx_seq_one_letter_code
_entity_poly.pdbx_strand_id
1 'polypeptide(L)'
;MTELWYGRGTRTAEEVQREIDQFWVEWETSEELRKELAGAGIDPGAVPAPERPGAIRVSVRGAGIDPAAVSLIVAFAPAVSEVLVSLWNQVLLPRIRDRYGRDAIRDEKPPEP
;
A
#
# COMPACT_ATOMS: atom_id res chain seq x y z
N MET A 1 11.09 -10.02 5.00
CA MET A 1 10.23 -8.82 5.01
C MET A 1 10.49 -8.13 3.70
N THR A 2 9.43 -7.84 2.94
CA THR A 2 9.55 -7.22 1.62
C THR A 2 9.19 -5.75 1.78
N GLU A 3 9.96 -4.87 1.15
CA GLU A 3 9.77 -3.42 1.25
C GLU A 3 9.83 -2.82 -0.15
N LEU A 4 8.88 -1.95 -0.46
CA LEU A 4 8.89 -1.12 -1.66
C LEU A 4 9.09 0.34 -1.27
N TRP A 5 9.90 1.04 -2.03
CA TRP A 5 10.34 2.40 -1.73
C TRP A 5 9.77 3.34 -2.77
N TYR A 6 9.15 4.42 -2.32
CA TYR A 6 8.53 5.41 -3.18
C TYR A 6 9.07 6.79 -2.88
N GLY A 7 9.13 7.64 -3.91
CA GLY A 7 9.29 9.07 -3.65
C GLY A 7 8.12 9.62 -2.85
N ARG A 8 8.39 10.52 -1.89
CA ARG A 8 7.31 11.23 -1.20
C ARG A 8 6.47 12.01 -2.21
N GLY A 9 5.18 11.68 -2.22
CA GLY A 9 4.17 12.39 -3.00
C GLY A 9 3.51 13.50 -2.19
N THR A 10 2.30 13.88 -2.61
CA THR A 10 1.47 14.84 -1.88
C THR A 10 0.88 14.26 -0.60
N ARG A 11 0.78 12.92 -0.48
CA ARG A 11 0.24 12.24 0.70
C ARG A 11 1.33 11.84 1.69
N THR A 12 1.01 12.01 2.96
CA THR A 12 1.84 11.55 4.08
C THR A 12 1.70 10.05 4.29
N ALA A 13 2.68 9.41 4.95
CA ALA A 13 2.60 8.00 5.29
C ALA A 13 1.36 7.67 6.14
N GLU A 14 0.97 8.58 7.04
CA GLU A 14 -0.24 8.42 7.86
C GLU A 14 -1.53 8.44 7.02
N GLU A 15 -1.63 9.32 6.01
CA GLU A 15 -2.78 9.32 5.11
C GLU A 15 -2.84 8.06 4.26
N VAL A 16 -1.70 7.61 3.73
CA VAL A 16 -1.65 6.35 2.96
C VAL A 16 -2.01 5.16 3.85
N GLN A 17 -1.52 5.13 5.10
CA GLN A 17 -1.88 4.09 6.07
C GLN A 17 -3.39 4.08 6.34
N ARG A 18 -4.02 5.24 6.52
CA ARG A 18 -5.47 5.32 6.72
C ARG A 18 -6.26 4.80 5.52
N GLU A 19 -5.81 5.04 4.30
CA GLU A 19 -6.46 4.48 3.10
C GLU A 19 -6.35 2.95 3.06
N ILE A 20 -5.20 2.40 3.46
CA ILE A 20 -5.01 0.95 3.59
C ILE A 20 -5.94 0.40 4.67
N ASP A 21 -6.03 1.04 5.83
CA ASP A 21 -6.91 0.61 6.92
C ASP A 21 -8.38 0.65 6.50
N GLN A 22 -8.81 1.71 5.81
CA GLN A 22 -10.15 1.82 5.24
C GLN A 22 -10.41 0.72 4.22
N PHE A 23 -9.44 0.45 3.35
CA PHE A 23 -9.54 -0.61 2.35
C PHE A 23 -9.75 -2.00 2.98
N TRP A 24 -9.10 -2.29 4.12
CA TRP A 24 -9.32 -3.55 4.82
C TRP A 24 -10.75 -3.69 5.35
N VAL A 25 -11.33 -2.60 5.85
CA VAL A 25 -12.74 -2.57 6.29
C VAL A 25 -13.69 -2.75 5.10
N GLU A 26 -13.39 -2.10 3.97
CA GLU A 26 -14.16 -2.26 2.73
C GLU A 26 -14.09 -3.69 2.21
N TRP A 27 -12.95 -4.40 2.31
CA TRP A 27 -12.85 -5.80 1.88
C TRP A 27 -13.84 -6.70 2.66
N GLU A 28 -14.04 -6.40 3.94
CA GLU A 28 -14.96 -7.17 4.80
C GLU A 28 -16.44 -6.86 4.54
N THR A 29 -16.75 -5.72 3.96
CA THR A 29 -18.13 -5.24 3.84
C THR A 29 -18.63 -5.13 2.40
N SER A 30 -17.73 -4.93 1.43
CA SER A 30 -18.05 -4.70 0.02
C SER A 30 -17.87 -5.96 -0.82
N GLU A 31 -18.99 -6.50 -1.31
CA GLU A 31 -18.98 -7.58 -2.30
C GLU A 31 -18.37 -7.14 -3.63
N GLU A 32 -18.53 -5.86 -4.00
CA GLU A 32 -17.95 -5.30 -5.23
C GLU A 32 -16.42 -5.29 -5.15
N LEU A 33 -15.86 -4.90 -4.01
CA LEU A 33 -14.41 -4.95 -3.82
C LEU A 33 -13.88 -6.37 -3.90
N ARG A 34 -14.57 -7.35 -3.31
CA ARG A 34 -14.17 -8.77 -3.44
C ARG A 34 -14.17 -9.25 -4.89
N LYS A 35 -15.13 -8.79 -5.69
CA LYS A 35 -15.18 -9.11 -7.14
C LYS A 35 -14.03 -8.44 -7.89
N GLU A 36 -13.70 -7.19 -7.57
CA GLU A 36 -12.54 -6.48 -8.13
C GLU A 36 -11.24 -7.24 -7.83
N LEU A 37 -11.07 -7.66 -6.57
CA LEU A 37 -9.91 -8.44 -6.12
C LEU A 37 -9.82 -9.80 -6.81
N ALA A 38 -10.93 -10.52 -6.89
CA ALA A 38 -10.98 -11.78 -7.63
C ALA A 38 -10.66 -11.59 -9.13
N GLY A 39 -11.13 -10.49 -9.73
CA GLY A 39 -10.79 -10.10 -11.11
C GLY A 39 -9.32 -9.77 -11.31
N ALA A 40 -8.65 -9.23 -10.29
CA ALA A 40 -7.22 -9.02 -10.24
C ALA A 40 -6.42 -10.30 -9.87
N GLY A 41 -7.08 -11.44 -9.69
CA GLY A 41 -6.43 -12.69 -9.29
C GLY A 41 -5.95 -12.72 -7.83
N ILE A 42 -6.44 -11.81 -6.99
CA ILE A 42 -6.12 -11.74 -5.56
C ILE A 42 -7.13 -12.61 -4.81
N ASP A 43 -6.65 -13.68 -4.21
CA ASP A 43 -7.51 -14.58 -3.45
C ASP A 43 -7.99 -13.92 -2.13
N PRO A 44 -9.31 -13.86 -1.87
CA PRO A 44 -9.87 -13.23 -0.68
C PRO A 44 -9.48 -13.92 0.64
N GLY A 45 -9.06 -15.18 0.59
CA GLY A 45 -8.59 -15.98 1.72
C GLY A 45 -7.08 -15.95 1.93
N ALA A 46 -6.30 -15.42 0.98
CA ALA A 46 -4.85 -15.36 1.09
C ALA A 46 -4.36 -14.40 2.19
N VAL A 47 -5.17 -13.41 2.60
CA VAL A 47 -4.87 -12.52 3.73
C VAL A 47 -5.98 -12.63 4.78
N PRO A 48 -5.78 -13.45 5.84
CA PRO A 48 -6.81 -13.65 6.84
C PRO A 48 -7.06 -12.36 7.63
N ALA A 49 -8.34 -12.12 7.97
CA ALA A 49 -8.79 -10.92 8.68
C ALA A 49 -7.91 -10.49 9.88
N PRO A 50 -7.47 -11.39 10.80
CA PRO A 50 -6.63 -10.99 11.93
C PRO A 50 -5.24 -10.44 11.54
N GLU A 51 -4.73 -10.76 10.34
CA GLU A 51 -3.39 -10.33 9.91
C GLU A 51 -3.41 -9.02 9.11
N ARG A 52 -4.57 -8.60 8.60
CA ARG A 52 -4.73 -7.42 7.73
C ARG A 52 -4.21 -6.10 8.32
N PRO A 53 -4.52 -5.72 9.58
CA PRO A 53 -4.06 -4.44 10.16
C PRO A 53 -2.53 -4.30 10.26
N GLY A 54 -1.79 -5.40 10.14
CA GLY A 54 -0.33 -5.42 10.15
C GLY A 54 0.30 -5.88 8.83
N ALA A 55 -0.53 -6.26 7.84
CA ALA A 55 -0.08 -6.87 6.61
C ALA A 55 0.70 -5.88 5.73
N ILE A 56 0.22 -4.65 5.63
CA ILE A 56 0.86 -3.55 4.91
C ILE A 56 1.06 -2.40 5.88
N ARG A 57 2.31 -1.97 6.04
CA ARG A 57 2.67 -0.82 6.88
C ARG A 57 3.37 0.24 6.05
N VAL A 58 2.97 1.48 6.25
CA VAL A 58 3.59 2.62 5.58
C VAL A 58 4.38 3.43 6.59
N SER A 59 5.59 3.79 6.23
CA SER A 59 6.50 4.58 7.06
C SER A 59 7.31 5.52 6.20
N VAL A 60 7.97 6.50 6.82
CA VAL A 60 8.92 7.38 6.13
C VAL A 60 10.34 7.05 6.56
N ARG A 61 11.28 7.12 5.62
CA ARG A 61 12.72 7.05 5.90
C ARG A 61 13.42 8.23 5.25
N GLY A 62 14.38 8.79 5.98
CA GLY A 62 15.10 10.01 5.62
C GLY A 62 15.04 11.05 6.73
N ALA A 63 16.12 11.81 6.90
CA ALA A 63 16.20 12.92 7.84
C ALA A 63 16.22 14.23 7.05
N GLY A 64 15.19 15.06 7.17
CA GLY A 64 15.27 16.42 6.66
C GLY A 64 13.95 17.07 6.27
N ILE A 65 13.98 18.39 6.30
CA ILE A 65 12.95 19.33 5.86
C ILE A 65 12.72 19.22 4.33
N ASP A 66 13.66 18.59 3.61
CA ASP A 66 13.63 18.44 2.16
C ASP A 66 12.78 17.24 1.72
N PRO A 67 11.62 17.46 1.06
CA PRO A 67 10.72 16.39 0.66
C PRO A 67 11.31 15.47 -0.42
N ALA A 68 12.40 15.86 -1.11
CA ALA A 68 13.07 15.00 -2.06
C ALA A 68 13.95 13.92 -1.38
N ALA A 69 14.40 14.20 -0.15
CA ALA A 69 15.19 13.29 0.68
C ALA A 69 14.34 12.39 1.61
N VAL A 70 13.01 12.54 1.56
CA VAL A 70 12.07 11.69 2.30
C VAL A 70 11.50 10.63 1.36
N SER A 71 11.70 9.37 1.73
CA SER A 71 11.17 8.21 1.02
C SER A 71 10.00 7.62 1.80
N LEU A 72 8.95 7.21 1.09
CA LEU A 72 7.81 6.48 1.64
C LEU A 72 8.08 4.99 1.47
N ILE A 73 8.16 4.27 2.58
CA ILE A 73 8.41 2.84 2.62
C ILE A 73 7.08 2.12 2.84
N VAL A 74 6.79 1.17 1.97
CA VAL A 74 5.66 0.25 2.10
C VAL A 74 6.21 -1.13 2.42
N ALA A 75 5.99 -1.55 3.66
CA ALA A 75 6.47 -2.80 4.22
C ALA A 75 5.37 -3.86 4.23
N PHE A 76 5.72 -5.08 3.80
CA PHE A 76 4.81 -6.21 3.66
C PHE A 76 5.14 -7.32 4.66
N ALA A 77 4.11 -7.86 5.31
CA ALA A 77 4.23 -9.01 6.19
C ALA A 77 4.80 -10.22 5.43
N PRO A 78 5.76 -10.96 6.03
CA PRO A 78 6.54 -11.98 5.32
C PRO A 78 5.71 -13.18 4.88
N ALA A 79 4.67 -13.56 5.64
CA ALA A 79 3.89 -14.76 5.39
C ALA A 79 3.15 -14.76 4.03
N VAL A 80 2.85 -13.58 3.49
CA VAL A 80 1.99 -13.39 2.30
C VAL A 80 2.52 -12.28 1.39
N SER A 81 3.83 -12.03 1.41
CA SER A 81 4.42 -10.84 0.78
C SER A 81 4.16 -10.72 -0.72
N GLU A 82 4.13 -11.82 -1.48
CA GLU A 82 3.86 -11.79 -2.94
C GLU A 82 2.41 -11.34 -3.25
N VAL A 83 1.45 -11.86 -2.49
CA VAL A 83 0.03 -11.47 -2.62
C VAL A 83 -0.15 -10.02 -2.21
N LEU A 84 0.49 -9.59 -1.12
CA LEU A 84 0.38 -8.21 -0.67
C LEU A 84 1.06 -7.21 -1.61
N VAL A 85 2.18 -7.58 -2.22
CA VAL A 85 2.84 -6.77 -3.25
C VAL A 85 1.95 -6.67 -4.50
N SER A 86 1.32 -7.78 -4.91
CA SER A 86 0.38 -7.77 -6.04
C SER A 86 -0.85 -6.92 -5.73
N LEU A 87 -1.42 -7.06 -4.54
CA LEU A 87 -2.51 -6.23 -4.03
C LEU A 87 -2.15 -4.75 -4.02
N TRP A 88 -0.94 -4.43 -3.55
CA TRP A 88 -0.45 -3.07 -3.54
C TRP A 88 -0.36 -2.49 -4.96
N ASN A 89 0.33 -3.18 -5.87
CA ASN A 89 0.60 -2.67 -7.20
C ASN A 89 -0.62 -2.65 -8.12
N GLN A 90 -1.51 -3.63 -8.00
CA GLN A 90 -2.64 -3.79 -8.92
C GLN A 90 -3.92 -3.09 -8.44
N VAL A 91 -4.05 -2.85 -7.13
CA VAL A 91 -5.31 -2.37 -6.54
C VAL A 91 -5.11 -1.12 -5.69
N LEU A 92 -4.35 -1.21 -4.60
CA LEU A 92 -4.22 -0.10 -3.64
C LEU A 92 -3.55 1.13 -4.27
N LEU A 93 -2.39 0.97 -4.88
CA LEU A 93 -1.63 2.08 -5.46
C LEU A 93 -2.40 2.78 -6.60
N PRO A 94 -3.01 2.05 -7.57
CA PRO A 94 -3.90 2.65 -8.56
C PRO A 94 -5.08 3.39 -7.94
N ARG A 95 -5.77 2.80 -6.94
CA ARG A 95 -6.90 3.44 -6.24
C ARG A 95 -6.51 4.74 -5.57
N ILE A 96 -5.37 4.76 -4.86
CA ILE A 96 -4.87 5.97 -4.19
C ILE A 96 -4.53 7.05 -5.23
N ARG A 97 -3.90 6.67 -6.35
CA ARG A 97 -3.54 7.61 -7.43
C ARG A 97 -4.75 8.13 -8.20
N ASP A 98 -5.79 7.31 -8.38
CA ASP A 98 -7.04 7.72 -9.01
C ASP A 98 -7.80 8.72 -8.12
N ARG A 99 -7.88 8.42 -6.81
CA ARG A 99 -8.61 9.23 -5.84
C ARG A 99 -7.93 10.57 -5.51
N TYR A 100 -6.60 10.60 -5.42
CA TYR A 100 -5.85 11.76 -4.93
C TYR A 100 -4.88 12.37 -5.94
N GLY A 101 -4.87 11.86 -7.17
CA GLY A 101 -3.98 12.29 -8.24
C GLY A 101 -2.71 11.45 -8.32
N ARG A 102 -2.10 11.43 -9.53
CA ARG A 102 -0.94 10.60 -9.85
C ARG A 102 0.27 10.86 -8.94
N ASP A 103 0.41 12.08 -8.43
CA ASP A 103 1.46 12.51 -7.51
C ASP A 103 1.19 12.19 -6.04
N ALA A 104 0.07 11.52 -5.70
CA ALA A 104 -0.23 11.11 -4.32
C ALA A 104 0.88 10.24 -3.72
N ILE A 105 1.37 9.29 -4.53
CA ILE A 105 2.57 8.50 -4.27
C ILE A 105 3.38 8.52 -5.57
N ARG A 106 4.60 9.08 -5.54
CA ARG A 106 5.47 9.18 -6.72
C ARG A 106 5.95 7.79 -7.15
N ASP A 107 6.76 7.73 -8.19
CA ASP A 107 7.29 6.48 -8.71
C ASP A 107 8.11 5.70 -7.68
N GLU A 108 8.14 4.39 -7.88
CA GLU A 108 8.99 3.47 -7.13
C GLU A 108 10.46 3.86 -7.34
N LYS A 109 11.25 3.80 -6.29
CA LYS A 109 12.68 4.08 -6.27
C LYS A 109 13.45 2.83 -5.85
N PRO A 110 14.68 2.65 -6.31
CA PRO A 110 15.55 1.62 -5.74
C PRO A 110 15.74 1.88 -4.24
N PRO A 111 15.88 0.82 -3.43
CA PRO A 111 16.19 0.98 -2.01
C PRO A 111 17.54 1.71 -1.87
N GLU A 112 17.57 2.75 -1.03
CA GLU A 112 18.83 3.45 -0.74
C GLU A 112 19.68 2.63 0.24
N PRO A 113 21.00 2.46 -0.03
CA PRO A 113 21.92 1.64 0.77
C PRO A 113 22.19 2.21 2.17
#